data_AF-A0A529KXA5-F1
#
_entry.id   AF-A0A529KXA5-F1
#
_cell.length_a   1.000
_cell.length_b   1.000
_cell.length_c   1.000
_cell.angle_alpha   90.00
_cell.angle_beta   90.00
_cell.angle_gamma   90.00
#
_symmetry.space_group_name_H-M   'P 1'
#
loop_
_entity.id
_entity.type
_entity.pdbx_description
1 polymer ?
#
loop_
_entity_poly.entity_id
_entity_poly.type
_entity_poly.pdbx_seq_one_letter_code
_entity_poly.pdbx_strand_id
1 'polypeptide(L)' 'MSTAIVRIVSELRSIIAAWRREGLRIAVVPTMGSLHEGHLSLVQTALTKADRVIVTLFVNPRQFNNAADLAAYPGTEHD' A
#
# COMPACT_ATOMS: atom_id res chain seq x y z
N MET A 1 15.78 8.94 3.07
CA MET A 1 15.72 7.52 2.66
C MET A 1 14.63 7.38 1.61
N SER A 2 14.85 6.59 0.55
CA SER A 2 13.83 6.36 -0.49
C SER A 2 12.96 5.15 -0.12
N THR A 3 11.66 5.22 -0.39
CA THR A 3 10.71 4.12 -0.18
C THR A 3 10.83 3.10 -1.30
N ALA A 4 10.96 1.82 -0.97
CA ALA A 4 10.98 0.77 -1.99
C ALA A 4 9.60 0.59 -2.63
N ILE A 5 9.55 0.57 -3.97
CA ILE A 5 8.35 0.25 -4.76
C ILE A 5 8.46 -1.20 -5.21
N VAL A 6 7.44 -2.01 -4.92
CA VAL A 6 7.40 -3.43 -5.26
C VAL A 6 6.11 -3.72 -6.03
N ARG A 7 6.24 -4.26 -7.25
CA ARG A 7 5.11 -4.50 -8.16
C ARG A 7 4.71 -5.97 -8.24
N ILE A 8 5.62 -6.88 -7.90
CA ILE A 8 5.40 -8.32 -8.07
C ILE A 8 5.13 -8.98 -6.71
N VAL A 9 4.08 -9.80 -6.66
CA VAL A 9 3.65 -10.49 -5.43
C VAL A 9 4.74 -11.41 -4.87
N SER A 10 5.50 -12.11 -5.72
CA SER A 10 6.59 -12.98 -5.26
C SER A 10 7.73 -12.19 -4.61
N GLU A 11 8.07 -11.02 -5.14
CA GLU A 11 9.08 -10.12 -4.55
C GLU A 11 8.62 -9.62 -3.18
N LEU A 12 7.37 -9.15 -3.07
CA LEU A 12 6.79 -8.72 -1.80
C LEU A 12 6.79 -9.84 -0.75
N ARG A 13 6.44 -11.07 -1.16
CA ARG A 13 6.48 -12.25 -0.27
C ARG A 13 7.88 -12.54 0.23
N SER A 14 8.90 -12.44 -0.62
CA SER A 14 10.30 -12.63 -0.24
C SER A 14 10.77 -11.60 0.79
N ILE A 15 10.40 -10.32 0.60
CA ILE A 15 10.70 -9.24 1.54
C ILE A 15 10.01 -9.48 2.90
N ILE A 16 8.71 -9.77 2.89
CA ILE A 16 7.95 -10.06 4.11
C ILE A 16 8.52 -11.27 4.85
N ALA A 17 8.94 -12.33 4.12
CA ALA A 17 9.53 -13.51 4.73
C ALA A 17 10.84 -13.18 5.46
N ALA A 18 11.67 -12.28 4.92
CA ALA A 18 12.88 -11.80 5.61
C ALA A 18 12.53 -11.06 6.91
N TRP A 19 11.63 -10.07 6.84
CA TRP A 19 11.20 -9.32 8.03
C TRP A 19 10.57 -10.21 9.11
N ARG A 20 9.80 -11.23 8.71
CA ARG A 20 9.24 -12.20 9.66
C ARG A 20 10.31 -13.06 10.33
N ARG A 21 11.36 -13.47 9.62
CA ARG A 21 12.50 -14.20 10.21
C ARG A 21 13.26 -13.36 11.22
N GLU A 22 13.30 -12.04 11.02
CA GLU A 22 13.88 -11.07 11.96
C GLU A 22 12.95 -10.76 13.16
N GLY A 23 11.74 -11.31 13.20
CA GLY A 23 10.76 -11.05 14.26
C GLY A 23 10.10 -9.67 14.18
N LEU A 24 10.22 -8.97 13.05
CA LEU A 24 9.68 -7.63 12.87
C LEU A 24 8.14 -7.65 12.75
N ARG A 25 7.49 -6.71 13.41
CA ARG A 25 6.08 -6.44 13.26
C ARG A 25 5.84 -5.62 11.99
N ILE A 26 4.86 -6.04 11.20
CA ILE A 26 4.53 -5.42 9.91
C ILE A 26 3.09 -4.87 9.99
N ALA A 27 2.91 -3.60 9.69
CA ALA A 27 1.60 -2.99 9.49
C ALA A 27 1.31 -2.80 7.99
N VAL A 28 0.02 -2.82 7.64
CA VAL A 28 -0.44 -2.63 6.26
C VAL A 28 -1.49 -1.52 6.23
N VAL A 29 -1.32 -0.57 5.32
CA VAL A 29 -2.29 0.47 5.00
C VAL A 29 -2.78 0.23 3.57
N PRO A 30 -3.92 -0.46 3.38
CA PRO A 30 -4.44 -0.72 2.05
C PRO A 30 -5.09 0.54 1.46
N THR A 31 -4.68 0.94 0.25
CA THR A 31 -5.29 2.07 -0.48
C THR A 31 -5.54 1.69 -1.95
N MET A 32 -6.35 2.51 -2.61
CA MET A 32 -6.54 2.47 -4.07
C MET A 32 -5.69 3.53 -4.80
N GLY A 33 -4.80 4.24 -4.11
CA GLY A 33 -4.07 5.38 -4.65
C GLY A 33 -4.68 6.72 -4.25
N SER A 34 -4.42 7.75 -5.06
CA SER A 34 -4.83 9.14 -4.82
C SER A 34 -4.65 9.57 -3.37
N LEU A 35 -3.40 9.44 -2.92
CA LEU A 35 -3.03 9.65 -1.53
C LEU A 35 -3.25 11.11 -1.13
N HIS A 36 -3.62 11.30 0.14
CA HIS A 36 -3.91 12.60 0.74
C HIS A 36 -3.66 12.51 2.26
N GLU A 37 -3.79 13.61 2.99
CA GLU A 37 -3.49 13.69 4.42
C GLU A 37 -4.17 12.60 5.28
N GLY A 38 -5.41 12.25 4.97
CA GLY A 38 -6.09 11.10 5.59
C GLY A 38 -5.29 9.79 5.50
N HIS A 39 -4.76 9.45 4.31
CA HIS A 39 -3.90 8.28 4.14
C HIS A 39 -2.58 8.40 4.91
N LEU A 40 -1.96 9.58 4.91
CA LEU A 40 -0.71 9.83 5.63
C LEU A 40 -0.89 9.68 7.14
N SER A 41 -2.04 10.09 7.71
CA SER A 41 -2.35 9.87 9.12
C SER A 41 -2.39 8.39 9.52
N LEU A 42 -2.86 7.52 8.61
CA LEU A 42 -2.87 6.07 8.81
C LEU A 42 -1.44 5.51 8.77
N VAL A 43 -0.62 5.99 7.82
CA VAL A 43 0.81 5.61 7.74
C VAL A 43 1.55 6.04 8.99
N GLN A 44 1.35 7.27 9.46
CA GLN A 44 1.97 7.79 10.68
C GLN A 44 1.57 6.95 11.89
N THR A 45 0.30 6.56 11.99
CA THR A 45 -0.18 5.67 13.05
C THR A 45 0.41 4.25 12.93
N ALA A 46 0.59 3.75 11.71
CA ALA A 46 1.20 2.45 11.47
C ALA A 46 2.68 2.43 11.89
N LEU A 47 3.42 3.51 11.62
CA LEU A 47 4.83 3.66 11.99
C LEU A 47 5.06 3.67 13.51
N THR A 48 4.07 4.05 14.32
CA THR A 48 4.20 3.97 15.79
C THR A 48 3.90 2.57 16.34
N LYS A 49 3.30 1.68 15.54
CA LYS A 49 2.80 0.37 15.98
C LYS A 49 3.58 -0.81 15.42
N ALA A 50 4.43 -0.60 14.42
CA ALA A 50 5.14 -1.66 13.69
C ALA A 50 6.54 -1.22 13.25
N ASP A 51 7.44 -2.18 13.04
CA ASP A 51 8.81 -1.93 12.58
C ASP A 51 8.87 -1.67 11.07
N ARG A 52 7.89 -2.20 10.33
CA ARG A 52 7.75 -2.05 8.87
C ARG A 52 6.31 -1.68 8.52
N VAL A 53 6.14 -0.78 7.57
CA VAL A 53 4.82 -0.38 7.05
C VAL A 53 4.79 -0.64 5.55
N ILE A 54 3.74 -1.31 5.10
CA ILE A 54 3.43 -1.51 3.68
C ILE A 54 2.20 -0.67 3.36
N VAL A 55 2.29 0.14 2.31
CA VAL A 55 1.13 0.81 1.71
C VAL A 55 0.84 0.11 0.39
N THR A 56 -0.38 -0.37 0.18
CA THR A 56 -0.76 -0.91 -1.13
C THR A 56 -1.39 0.18 -1.97
N LEU A 57 -1.05 0.25 -3.24
CA LEU A 57 -1.72 1.08 -4.23
C LEU A 57 -2.36 0.15 -5.26
N PHE A 58 -3.66 -0.13 -5.11
CA PHE A 58 -4.37 -1.03 -6.02
C PHE A 58 -5.82 -0.60 -6.18
N VAL A 59 -6.15 -0.01 -7.33
CA VAL A 59 -7.54 0.22 -7.74
C VAL A 59 -8.16 -1.13 -8.06
N ASN A 60 -9.06 -1.63 -7.21
CA ASN A 60 -9.65 -2.95 -7.34
C ASN A 60 -10.95 -2.89 -8.17
N PRO A 61 -10.98 -3.39 -9.42
CA PRO A 61 -12.17 -3.29 -10.28
C PRO A 61 -13.43 -3.92 -9.69
N ARG A 62 -13.27 -4.91 -8.80
CA ARG A 62 -14.39 -5.60 -8.14
C ARG A 62 -15.13 -4.74 -7.12
N GLN A 63 -14.57 -3.60 -6.73
CA GLN A 63 -15.16 -2.68 -5.76
C GLN A 63 -15.99 -1.57 -6.41
N PHE A 64 -16.06 -1.53 -7.75
CA PHE A 64 -16.82 -0.53 -8.50
C PHE A 64 -18.14 -1.11 -9.01
N ASN A 65 -19.20 -0.31 -8.93
CA ASN A 65 -20.54 -0.74 -9.36
C ASN A 65 -20.70 -0.75 -10.87
N ASN A 66 -19.95 0.10 -11.58
CA ASN A 66 -19.99 0.20 -13.04
C ASN A 66 -18.61 0.60 -13.60
N ALA A 67 -18.44 0.44 -14.92
CA ALA A 67 -17.19 0.72 -15.59
C ALA A 67 -16.83 2.21 -15.67
N ALA A 68 -17.83 3.11 -15.65
CA ALA A 68 -17.61 4.54 -15.68
C ALA A 68 -17.00 5.04 -14.36
N ASP A 69 -17.46 4.53 -13.21
CA ASP A 69 -16.90 4.85 -11.90
C ASP A 69 -15.43 4.41 -11.81
N LEU A 70 -15.10 3.21 -12.35
CA LEU A 70 -13.74 2.72 -12.40
C LEU A 70 -12.85 3.58 -13.31
N ALA A 71 -13.34 3.95 -14.50
CA ALA A 71 -12.60 4.77 -15.46
C ALA A 71 -12.39 6.21 -14.96
N ALA A 72 -13.31 6.73 -14.16
CA ALA A 72 -13.21 8.05 -13.55
C ALA A 72 -12.34 8.08 -12.28
N TYR A 73 -11.94 6.91 -11.75
CA TYR A 73 -11.14 6.85 -10.54
C TYR A 73 -9.74 7.44 -10.79
N PRO A 74 -9.28 8.40 -9.99
CA PRO A 74 -7.98 9.03 -10.20
C PRO A 74 -6.83 8.03 -10.05
N GLY A 75 -5.95 7.97 -11.05
CA GLY A 75 -4.81 7.04 -11.11
C GLY A 75 -3.49 7.78 -11.24
N THR A 76 -2.90 8.20 -10.12
CA THR A 76 -1.73 9.10 -10.11
C THR A 76 -0.50 8.42 -9.50
N GLU A 77 0.02 7.35 -10.12
CA GLU A 77 1.33 6.80 -9.69
C GLU A 77 2.51 7.56 -10.31
N HIS A 78 2.33 8.14 -11.50
CA HIS A 78 3.39 8.72 -12.33
C HIS A 78 3.22 10.21 -12.66
N ASP A 79 2.16 10.85 -12.14
CA ASP A 79 1.96 12.30 -12.24
C ASP A 79 2.75 13.05 -11.16
#